data_AF-A0A381WPR1-F1
#
_entry.id   AF-A0A381WPR1-F1
#
_cell.length_a   1.000
_cell.length_b   1.000
_cell.length_c   1.000
_cell.angle_alpha   90.00
_cell.angle_beta   90.00
_cell.angle_gamma   90.00
#
_symmetry.space_group_name_H-M   'P 1'
#
loop_
_entity.id
_entity.type
_entity.pdbx_description
1 polymer ?
#
loop_
_entity_poly.entity_id
_entity_poly.type
_entity_poly.pdbx_seq_one_letter_code
_entity_poly.pdbx_strand_id
1 'polypeptide(L)'
;MTLALVFRVMGVFMGLWGVGMWLAPETLAGNWDWELTNDMSIMMQFMGTMIIAFSVMHWQMPTWAGDNLKTVGMTFAIIHTVLMVLNIYQMAVGNIPSSAMNIGGVVPGVILTGLFYLKSR
;
A
#
# COMPACT_ATOMS: atom_id res chain seq x y z
N MET A 1 -11.57 11.02 -11.51
CA MET A 1 -11.54 10.62 -10.09
C MET A 1 -11.35 11.84 -9.20
N THR A 2 -12.16 12.00 -8.15
CA THR A 2 -12.00 13.04 -7.11
C THR A 2 -10.93 12.61 -6.09
N LEU A 3 -10.33 13.55 -5.34
CA LEU A 3 -9.34 13.22 -4.31
C LEU A 3 -9.90 12.28 -3.23
N ALA A 4 -11.15 12.49 -2.82
CA ALA A 4 -11.85 11.59 -1.90
C ALA A 4 -11.93 10.14 -2.43
N LEU A 5 -12.13 9.97 -3.73
CA LEU A 5 -12.15 8.64 -4.35
C LEU A 5 -10.74 8.04 -4.45
N VAL A 6 -9.69 8.85 -4.69
CA VAL A 6 -8.28 8.39 -4.61
C VAL A 6 -7.98 7.79 -3.24
N PHE A 7 -8.36 8.48 -2.17
CA PHE A 7 -8.23 7.99 -0.80
C PHE A 7 -8.91 6.64 -0.59
N ARG A 8 -10.18 6.51 -0.98
CA ARG A 8 -10.94 5.25 -0.79
C ARG A 8 -10.36 4.10 -1.61
N VAL A 9 -9.98 4.34 -2.86
CA VAL A 9 -9.37 3.30 -3.71
C VAL A 9 -8.02 2.86 -3.16
N MET A 10 -7.18 3.80 -2.72
CA MET A 10 -5.91 3.44 -2.06
C MET A 10 -6.15 2.67 -0.78
N GLY A 11 -7.15 3.07 0.01
CA GLY A 11 -7.57 2.33 1.20
C GLY A 11 -7.92 0.88 0.86
N VAL A 12 -8.78 0.63 -0.13
CA VAL A 12 -9.14 -0.74 -0.54
C VAL A 12 -7.91 -1.51 -1.03
N PHE A 13 -7.11 -0.88 -1.89
CA PHE A 13 -5.90 -1.49 -2.44
C PHE A 13 -4.95 -1.95 -1.32
N MET A 14 -4.64 -1.07 -0.36
CA MET A 14 -3.82 -1.44 0.80
C MET A 14 -4.50 -2.48 1.69
N GLY A 15 -5.80 -2.34 1.91
CA GLY A 15 -6.58 -3.27 2.73
C GLY A 15 -6.50 -4.70 2.21
N LEU A 16 -6.55 -4.90 0.89
CA LEU A 16 -6.38 -6.22 0.27
C LEU A 16 -5.01 -6.83 0.59
N TRP A 17 -3.93 -6.04 0.52
CA TRP A 17 -2.59 -6.49 0.90
C TRP A 17 -2.50 -6.81 2.39
N GLY A 18 -3.06 -5.94 3.25
CA GLY A 18 -3.07 -6.16 4.70
C GLY A 18 -3.83 -7.43 5.09
N VAL A 19 -5.00 -7.68 4.49
CA VAL A 19 -5.77 -8.91 4.66
C VAL A 19 -5.00 -10.12 4.14
N GLY A 20 -4.33 -10.00 2.99
CA GLY A 20 -3.46 -11.04 2.46
C GLY A 20 -2.33 -11.41 3.41
N MET A 21 -1.66 -10.43 4.02
CA MET A 21 -0.62 -10.67 5.01
C MET A 21 -1.15 -11.33 6.29
N TRP A 22 -2.41 -11.04 6.64
CA TRP A 22 -3.03 -11.58 7.85
C TRP A 22 -3.56 -13.00 7.66
N LEU A 23 -4.22 -13.29 6.54
CA LEU A 23 -4.93 -14.55 6.30
C LEU A 23 -4.19 -15.51 5.36
N ALA A 24 -3.27 -15.01 4.54
CA ALA A 24 -2.55 -15.79 3.53
C ALA A 24 -1.04 -15.44 3.47
N PRO A 25 -0.31 -15.46 4.61
CA PRO A 25 1.10 -15.10 4.64
C PRO A 25 1.97 -16.01 3.76
N GLU A 26 1.62 -17.30 3.62
CA GLU A 26 2.34 -18.26 2.78
C GLU A 26 2.30 -17.87 1.31
N THR A 27 1.12 -17.52 0.80
CA THR A 27 0.95 -17.06 -0.58
C THR A 27 1.79 -15.81 -0.87
N LEU A 28 1.78 -14.84 0.05
CA LEU A 28 2.53 -13.59 -0.13
C LEU A 28 4.04 -13.80 -0.01
N ALA A 29 4.50 -14.59 0.95
CA ALA A 29 5.91 -14.95 1.08
C ALA A 29 6.41 -15.69 -0.17
N GLY A 30 5.61 -16.65 -0.66
CA GLY A 30 5.92 -17.37 -1.90
C GLY A 30 6.02 -16.45 -3.12
N ASN A 31 5.18 -15.41 -3.21
CA ASN A 31 5.30 -14.41 -4.29
C ASN A 31 6.61 -13.62 -4.25
N TRP A 32 7.25 -13.54 -3.08
CA TRP A 32 8.53 -12.87 -2.90
C TRP A 32 9.72 -13.84 -2.93
N ASP A 33 9.48 -15.12 -3.25
CA ASP A 33 10.47 -16.20 -3.15
C ASP A 33 11.08 -16.33 -1.73
N TRP A 34 10.30 -15.98 -0.70
CA TRP A 34 10.73 -16.09 0.70
C TRP A 34 10.22 -17.40 1.30
N GLU A 35 11.09 -18.09 2.01
CA GLU A 35 10.70 -19.22 2.85
C GLU A 35 9.93 -18.71 4.08
N LEU A 36 8.68 -19.14 4.24
CA LEU A 36 7.86 -18.70 5.37
C LEU A 36 8.23 -19.46 6.64
N THR A 37 8.87 -18.78 7.58
CA THR A 37 9.05 -19.27 8.95
C THR A 37 7.84 -18.92 9.82
N ASN A 38 7.67 -19.61 10.94
CA ASN A 38 6.61 -19.32 11.90
C ASN A 38 6.69 -17.88 12.44
N ASP A 39 7.90 -17.43 12.80
CA ASP A 39 8.12 -16.07 13.32
C ASP A 39 7.82 -15.00 12.26
N MET A 40 8.19 -15.26 11.01
CA MET A 40 7.84 -14.39 9.88
C MET A 40 6.33 -14.34 9.65
N SER A 41 5.63 -15.48 9.75
CA SER A 41 4.16 -15.53 9.65
C SER A 41 3.50 -14.64 10.70
N ILE A 42 3.93 -14.75 11.96
CA ILE A 42 3.43 -13.89 13.06
C ILE A 42 3.72 -12.42 12.76
N MET A 43 4.94 -12.09 12.31
CA MET A 43 5.30 -10.72 11.93
C MET A 43 4.43 -10.19 10.79
N MET A 44 4.17 -10.99 9.76
CA MET A 44 3.30 -10.62 8.63
C MET A 44 1.87 -10.36 9.10
N GLN A 45 1.35 -11.11 10.06
CA GLN A 45 0.02 -10.86 10.63
C GLN A 45 -0.06 -9.52 11.38
N PHE A 46 0.98 -9.17 12.15
CA PHE A 46 1.07 -7.85 12.78
C PHE A 46 1.18 -6.72 11.75
N MET A 47 2.04 -6.87 10.74
CA MET A 47 2.17 -5.89 9.65
C MET A 47 0.86 -5.75 8.87
N GLY A 48 0.19 -6.86 8.57
CA GLY A 48 -1.11 -6.89 7.91
C GLY A 48 -2.17 -6.13 8.69
N THR A 49 -2.21 -6.33 10.01
CA THR A 49 -3.10 -5.59 10.93
C THR A 49 -2.85 -4.08 10.85
N MET A 50 -1.58 -3.65 10.84
CA MET A 50 -1.23 -2.23 10.70
C MET A 50 -1.63 -1.64 9.34
N ILE A 51 -1.46 -2.42 8.26
CA ILE A 51 -1.88 -2.00 6.91
C ILE A 51 -3.41 -1.90 6.82
N ILE A 52 -4.15 -2.82 7.44
CA ILE A 52 -5.61 -2.75 7.53
C ILE A 52 -6.04 -1.49 8.30
N ALA A 53 -5.38 -1.18 9.43
CA ALA A 53 -5.65 0.05 10.16
C ALA A 53 -5.37 1.30 9.30
N PHE A 54 -4.28 1.31 8.53
CA PHE A 54 -3.96 2.40 7.62
C PHE A 54 -4.94 2.49 6.45
N SER A 55 -5.49 1.37 5.99
CA SER A 55 -6.59 1.32 5.01
C SER A 55 -7.87 1.98 5.55
N VAL A 56 -8.23 1.71 6.81
CA VAL A 56 -9.35 2.39 7.47
C VAL A 56 -9.11 3.90 7.56
N MET A 57 -7.89 4.32 7.92
CA MET A 57 -7.54 5.74 7.92
C MET A 57 -7.74 6.38 6.55
N HIS A 58 -7.28 5.73 5.47
CA HIS A 58 -7.53 6.20 4.11
C HIS A 58 -9.01 6.37 3.81
N TRP A 59 -9.83 5.39 4.21
CA TRP A 59 -11.27 5.42 3.96
C TRP A 59 -11.95 6.60 4.66
N GLN A 60 -11.53 6.91 5.89
CA GLN A 60 -12.11 7.97 6.71
C GLN A 60 -11.52 9.35 6.46
N MET A 61 -10.31 9.45 5.89
CA MET A 61 -9.60 10.71 5.70
C MET A 61 -10.40 11.78 4.95
N PRO A 62 -11.17 11.48 3.88
CA PRO A 62 -12.03 12.46 3.23
C PRO A 62 -13.07 13.10 4.14
N THR A 63 -13.58 12.34 5.12
CA THR A 63 -14.54 12.83 6.11
C THR A 63 -13.83 13.63 7.20
N TRP A 64 -12.69 13.15 7.69
CA TRP A 64 -11.94 13.79 8.77
C TRP A 64 -11.25 15.09 8.36
N ALA A 65 -10.71 15.16 7.14
CA ALA A 65 -9.95 16.32 6.68
C ALA A 65 -10.84 17.49 6.24
N GLY A 66 -12.09 17.22 5.82
CA GLY A 66 -13.02 18.24 5.33
C GLY A 66 -12.37 19.14 4.27
N ASP A 67 -12.37 20.44 4.51
CA ASP A 67 -11.81 21.45 3.60
C ASP A 67 -10.29 21.34 3.42
N ASN A 68 -9.57 20.72 4.37
CA ASN A 68 -8.12 20.53 4.31
C ASN A 68 -7.70 19.28 3.50
N LEU A 69 -8.64 18.61 2.82
CA LEU A 69 -8.37 17.35 2.13
C LEU A 69 -7.23 17.43 1.12
N LYS A 70 -7.07 18.58 0.43
CA LYS A 70 -5.95 18.79 -0.51
C LYS A 70 -4.59 18.78 0.20
N THR A 71 -4.45 19.50 1.31
CA THR A 71 -3.22 19.52 2.12
C THR A 71 -2.88 18.12 2.63
N VAL A 72 -3.87 17.41 3.17
CA VAL A 72 -3.69 16.03 3.65
C VAL A 72 -3.35 15.10 2.50
N GLY A 73 -3.99 15.24 1.34
CA GLY A 73 -3.70 14.47 0.13
C GLY A 73 -2.26 14.62 -0.34
N MET A 74 -1.68 15.83 -0.25
CA MET A 74 -0.27 16.06 -0.55
C MET A 74 0.65 15.32 0.42
N THR A 75 0.32 15.33 1.72
CA THR A 75 1.06 14.55 2.73
C THR A 75 1.03 13.05 2.40
N PHE A 76 -0.13 12.51 2.03
CA PHE A 76 -0.26 11.10 1.63
C PHE A 76 0.49 10.79 0.32
N ALA A 77 0.56 11.74 -0.63
CA ALA A 77 1.39 11.60 -1.83
C ALA A 77 2.87 11.39 -1.46
N ILE A 78 3.39 12.16 -0.50
CA ILE A 78 4.77 12.06 -0.03
C ILE A 78 4.99 10.71 0.67
N ILE A 79 4.10 10.34 1.62
CA ILE A 79 4.19 9.08 2.35
C ILE A 79 4.25 7.89 1.38
N HIS A 80 3.32 7.84 0.42
CA HIS A 80 3.29 6.74 -0.55
C HIS A 80 4.46 6.76 -1.52
N THR A 81 4.97 7.94 -1.88
CA THR A 81 6.18 8.03 -2.70
C THR A 81 7.36 7.34 -2.01
N VAL A 82 7.56 7.58 -0.71
CA VAL A 82 8.63 6.92 0.05
C VAL A 82 8.46 5.39 0.06
N LEU A 83 7.24 4.91 0.29
CA LEU A 83 6.93 3.47 0.28
C LEU A 83 7.17 2.83 -1.10
N MET A 84 6.76 3.51 -2.17
CA MET A 84 6.95 3.02 -3.54
C MET A 84 8.42 3.02 -3.96
N VAL A 85 9.19 4.06 -3.58
CA VAL A 85 10.64 4.08 -3.83
C VAL A 85 11.32 2.90 -3.16
N LEU A 86 11.00 2.61 -1.90
CA LEU A 86 11.55 1.44 -1.20
C LEU A 86 11.17 0.14 -1.92
N ASN A 87 9.90 -0.02 -2.29
CA ASN A 87 9.44 -1.25 -2.93
C ASN A 87 10.10 -1.47 -4.31
N ILE A 88 10.18 -0.42 -5.13
CA ILE A 88 10.88 -0.45 -6.43
C ILE A 88 12.37 -0.76 -6.23
N TYR A 89 13.01 -0.17 -5.22
CA TYR A 89 14.41 -0.45 -4.90
C TYR A 89 14.63 -1.94 -4.55
N GLN A 90 13.78 -2.52 -3.69
CA GLN A 90 13.89 -3.94 -3.32
C GLN A 90 13.71 -4.87 -4.53
N MET A 91 12.85 -4.51 -5.48
CA MET A 91 12.76 -5.23 -6.75
C MET A 91 14.01 -5.06 -7.62
N ALA A 92 14.55 -3.84 -7.70
CA ALA A 92 15.72 -3.53 -8.52
C ALA A 92 16.99 -4.24 -8.06
N VAL A 93 17.16 -4.46 -6.75
CA VAL A 93 18.31 -5.20 -6.18
C VAL A 93 18.07 -6.72 -6.10
N GLY A 94 16.91 -7.20 -6.56
CA GLY A 94 16.59 -8.63 -6.65
C GLY A 94 16.07 -9.28 -5.37
N ASN A 95 15.75 -8.50 -4.32
CA ASN A 95 15.16 -9.04 -3.08
C ASN A 95 13.67 -9.38 -3.23
N ILE A 96 13.00 -8.76 -4.20
CA ILE A 96 11.62 -9.08 -4.60
C ILE A 96 11.64 -9.40 -6.11
N PRO A 97 11.14 -10.58 -6.54
CA PRO A 97 11.11 -10.95 -7.95
C PRO A 97 10.27 -9.97 -8.77
N SER A 98 10.73 -9.62 -9.97
CA SER A 98 9.95 -8.82 -10.93
C SER A 98 8.90 -9.66 -11.67
N SER A 99 8.16 -10.49 -10.94
CA SER A 99 7.08 -11.31 -11.47
C SER A 99 5.87 -10.46 -11.85
N ALA A 100 4.99 -10.99 -12.71
CA ALA A 100 3.76 -10.31 -13.11
C ALA A 100 2.89 -9.93 -11.89
N MET A 101 2.88 -10.74 -10.84
CA MET A 101 2.15 -10.46 -9.60
C MET A 101 2.76 -9.29 -8.82
N ASN A 102 4.09 -9.27 -8.64
CA ASN A 102 4.75 -8.17 -7.91
C ASN A 102 4.67 -6.86 -8.69
N ILE A 103 4.89 -6.89 -10.01
CA ILE A 103 4.66 -5.72 -10.88
C ILE A 103 3.20 -5.27 -10.82
N GLY A 104 2.25 -6.21 -10.81
CA GLY A 104 0.82 -5.97 -10.63
C GLY A 104 0.46 -5.35 -9.28
N GLY A 105 1.30 -5.50 -8.26
CA GLY A 105 1.22 -4.76 -7.00
C GLY A 105 1.78 -3.34 -7.09
N VAL A 106 2.93 -3.17 -7.72
CA VAL A 106 3.63 -1.86 -7.77
C VAL A 106 2.94 -0.87 -8.68
N VAL A 107 2.57 -1.28 -9.89
CA VAL A 107 2.06 -0.37 -10.93
C VAL A 107 0.79 0.37 -10.46
N PRO A 108 -0.23 -0.31 -9.90
CA PRO A 108 -1.39 0.40 -9.34
C PRO A 108 -1.02 1.35 -8.19
N GLY A 109 -0.08 0.95 -7.32
CA GLY A 109 0.41 1.78 -6.21
C GLY A 109 1.06 3.07 -6.70
N VAL A 110 1.92 3.00 -7.72
CA VAL A 110 2.54 4.17 -8.36
C VAL A 110 1.50 5.08 -9.00
N ILE A 111 0.52 4.51 -9.73
CA ILE A 111 -0.56 5.29 -10.34
C ILE A 111 -1.37 6.03 -9.28
N LEU A 112 -1.79 5.34 -8.20
CA LEU A 112 -2.56 5.94 -7.12
C LEU A 112 -1.76 7.02 -6.38
N THR A 113 -0.46 6.82 -6.18
CA THR A 113 0.45 7.81 -5.60
C THR A 113 0.55 9.06 -6.48
N GLY A 114 0.71 8.90 -7.80
CA GLY A 114 0.70 10.02 -8.74
C GLY A 114 -0.63 10.76 -8.74
N LEU A 115 -1.75 10.03 -8.63
CA LEU A 115 -3.08 10.63 -8.52
C LEU A 115 -3.27 11.42 -7.23
N PHE A 116 -2.70 10.99 -6.10
CA PHE A 116 -2.69 11.80 -4.87
C PHE A 116 -2.03 13.14 -5.11
N TYR A 117 -0.83 13.17 -5.70
CA TYR A 117 -0.14 14.41 -6.01
C TYR A 117 -0.95 15.31 -6.95
N LEU A 118 -1.40 14.76 -8.08
CA LEU A 118 -2.11 15.52 -9.12
C LEU A 118 -3.46 16.06 -8.64
N LYS A 119 -4.16 15.37 -7.74
CA LYS A 119 -5.47 15.79 -7.23
C LYS A 119 -5.39 16.66 -5.96
N SER A 120 -4.20 16.78 -5.37
CA SER A 120 -3.95 17.61 -4.20
C SER A 120 -3.43 19.00 -4.56
N ARG A 121 -3.01 19.21 -5.81
CA ARG A 121 -2.69 20.54 -6.37
C ARG A 121 -3.97 21.36 -6.65
#